data_AF-A0AB34IZM0-F1
#
_entry.id   AF-A0AB34IZM0-F1
#
_cell.length_a   1.000
_cell.length_b   1.000
_cell.length_c   1.000
_cell.angle_alpha   90.00
_cell.angle_beta   90.00
_cell.angle_gamma   90.00
#
_symmetry.space_group_name_H-M   'P 1'
#
loop_
_entity.id
_entity.type
_entity.pdbx_description
1 polymer ?
#
loop_
_entity_poly.entity_id
_entity_poly.type
_entity_poly.pdbx_seq_one_letter_code
_entity_poly.pdbx_strand_id
1 'polypeptide(L)'
;MSRGVMLTLLWLAAAAAWHALPPPRAPPASRCPSPIMQRGAPRPPSRGGAPRGRGRAVRSVRYISEAEMEAHVLQAARRMEFDEDQARMVGACGRNIYALGCGYHPTTHTILEEICEANEAEAWAVLLRGCLRGTMSRLRSEATASARMDAARAAAARRRSSAPPRPGG
;
A
#
# COMPACT_ATOMS: atom_id res chain seq x y z
N MET A 1 -51.83 4.63 13.42
CA MET A 1 -50.58 5.38 13.21
C MET A 1 -49.48 4.38 12.88
N SER A 2 -48.98 4.40 11.65
CA SER A 2 -48.16 3.33 11.07
C SER A 2 -46.71 3.39 11.56
N ARG A 3 -46.17 2.24 11.99
CA ARG A 3 -44.80 2.03 12.49
C ARG A 3 -43.68 2.58 11.58
N GLY A 4 -43.96 2.79 10.28
CA GLY A 4 -43.00 3.36 9.32
C GLY A 4 -42.66 4.84 9.55
N VAL A 5 -43.59 5.65 10.06
CA VAL A 5 -43.33 7.09 10.27
C VAL A 5 -42.37 7.33 11.42
N MET A 6 -42.42 6.48 12.45
CA MET A 6 -41.59 6.61 13.65
C MET A 6 -40.12 6.25 13.39
N LEU A 7 -39.84 5.31 12.48
CA LEU A 7 -38.48 4.96 12.05
C LEU A 7 -37.83 6.06 11.19
N THR A 8 -38.64 6.77 10.41
CA THR A 8 -38.15 7.85 9.52
C THR A 8 -37.74 9.09 10.33
N LEU A 9 -38.48 9.40 11.41
CA LEU A 9 -38.15 10.49 12.32
C LEU A 9 -36.90 10.19 13.18
N LEU A 10 -36.65 8.93 13.52
CA LEU A 10 -35.45 8.53 14.26
C LEU A 10 -34.17 8.70 13.42
N TRP A 11 -34.25 8.45 12.10
CA TRP A 11 -33.13 8.63 11.18
C TRP A 11 -32.77 10.11 10.94
N LEU A 12 -33.77 10.98 10.87
CA LEU A 12 -33.54 12.43 10.70
C LEU A 12 -32.91 13.07 11.94
N ALA A 13 -33.23 12.58 13.15
CA ALA A 13 -32.59 13.06 14.38
C ALA A 13 -31.11 12.66 14.48
N ALA A 14 -30.71 11.50 13.95
CA ALA A 14 -29.32 11.04 13.94
C ALA A 14 -28.44 11.82 12.93
N ALA A 15 -29.02 12.31 11.84
CA ALA A 15 -28.31 13.13 10.85
C ALA A 15 -28.01 14.56 11.35
N ALA A 16 -28.87 15.13 12.20
CA ALA A 16 -28.67 16.48 12.73
C ALA A 16 -27.58 16.57 13.83
N ALA A 17 -27.23 15.46 14.48
CA ALA A 17 -26.23 15.44 15.55
C ALA A 17 -24.77 15.43 15.06
N TRP A 18 -24.52 15.13 13.78
CA TRP A 18 -23.15 15.05 13.23
C TRP A 18 -22.57 16.39 12.75
N HIS A 19 -23.40 17.43 12.61
CA HIS A 19 -22.96 18.74 12.10
C HIS A 19 -22.46 19.72 13.18
N ALA A 20 -22.43 19.33 14.46
CA ALA A 20 -22.01 20.20 15.56
C ALA A 20 -20.63 19.89 16.14
N LEU A 21 -19.72 19.27 15.36
CA LEU A 21 -18.34 19.05 15.79
C LEU A 21 -17.45 20.23 15.33
N PRO A 22 -16.88 21.02 16.26
CA PRO A 22 -15.90 22.04 15.90
C PRO A 22 -14.64 21.38 15.32
N PRO A 23 -13.95 22.04 14.38
CA PRO A 23 -12.77 21.48 13.73
C PRO A 23 -11.64 21.24 14.75
N PRO A 24 -10.83 20.17 14.59
CA PRO A 24 -9.68 19.95 15.43
C PRO A 24 -8.68 21.10 15.29
N ARG A 25 -8.26 21.66 16.43
CA ARG A 25 -7.23 22.70 16.51
C ARG A 25 -5.91 22.18 15.92
N ALA A 26 -5.28 23.02 15.09
CA ALA A 26 -3.96 22.75 14.52
C ALA A 26 -2.93 22.44 15.63
N PRO A 27 -2.04 21.44 15.45
CA PRO A 27 -0.93 21.22 16.36
C PRO A 27 0.06 22.39 16.26
N PRO A 28 0.71 22.79 17.38
CA PRO A 28 1.70 23.85 17.34
C PRO A 28 2.91 23.45 16.49
N ALA A 29 3.42 24.42 15.72
CA ALA A 29 4.64 24.30 14.95
C ALA A 29 5.81 23.91 15.88
N SER A 30 6.21 22.64 15.82
CA SER A 30 7.47 22.20 16.42
C SER A 30 8.61 22.88 15.67
N ARG A 31 9.27 23.79 16.39
CA ARG A 31 10.57 24.34 16.02
C ARG A 31 11.52 23.17 15.75
N CYS A 32 11.99 23.04 14.52
CA CYS A 32 13.18 22.25 14.22
C CYS A 32 14.39 22.96 14.86
N PRO A 33 15.15 22.33 15.76
CA PRO A 33 16.51 22.76 16.04
C PRO A 33 17.43 22.20 14.96
N SER A 34 18.12 23.07 14.23
CA SER A 34 19.24 22.70 13.36
C SER A 34 20.31 21.96 14.18
N PRO A 35 20.85 20.82 13.73
CA PRO A 35 22.04 20.26 14.35
C PRO A 35 23.28 21.00 13.83
N ILE A 36 23.82 21.81 14.72
CA ILE A 36 25.18 22.35 14.71
C ILE A 36 26.18 21.20 14.47
N MET A 37 27.13 21.43 13.57
CA MET A 37 28.32 20.61 13.43
C MET A 37 29.06 20.48 14.77
N GLN A 38 29.16 19.28 15.32
CA GLN A 38 30.21 18.95 16.30
C GLN A 38 31.04 17.79 15.79
N ARG A 39 32.29 18.11 15.46
CA ARG A 39 33.41 17.19 15.31
C ARG A 39 33.75 16.57 16.67
N GLY A 40 34.01 15.26 16.67
CA GLY A 40 35.04 14.64 17.50
C GLY A 40 34.65 14.17 18.91
N ALA A 41 34.32 12.88 19.04
CA ALA A 41 34.70 12.07 20.20
C ALA A 41 34.71 10.56 19.83
N PRO A 42 35.73 9.77 20.20
CA PRO A 42 35.83 8.37 19.83
C PRO A 42 34.90 7.49 20.68
N ARG A 43 34.10 6.62 20.05
CA ARG A 43 33.27 5.62 20.75
C ARG A 43 34.12 4.40 21.14
N PRO A 44 33.97 3.85 22.36
CA PRO A 44 34.63 2.61 22.77
C PRO A 44 33.99 1.38 22.08
N PRO A 45 34.72 0.26 21.96
CA PRO A 45 34.26 -0.92 21.23
C PRO A 45 33.23 -1.70 22.05
N SER A 46 31.98 -1.72 21.59
CA SER A 46 30.94 -2.60 22.12
C SER A 46 31.12 -4.02 21.58
N ARG A 47 31.76 -4.90 22.37
CA ARG A 47 31.60 -6.36 22.24
C ARG A 47 30.22 -6.72 22.77
N GLY A 48 29.40 -7.34 21.93
CA GLY A 48 28.08 -7.82 22.31
C GLY A 48 27.29 -8.20 21.08
N GLY A 49 27.55 -9.39 20.56
CA GLY A 49 26.73 -9.99 19.51
C GLY A 49 25.32 -10.20 20.05
N ALA A 50 24.41 -9.28 19.73
CA ALA A 50 22.99 -9.55 19.83
C ALA A 50 22.65 -10.60 18.76
N PRO A 51 21.96 -11.70 19.12
CA PRO A 51 21.52 -12.67 18.14
C PRO A 51 20.63 -11.92 17.14
N ARG A 52 21.02 -11.95 15.87
CA ARG A 52 20.17 -11.48 14.77
C ARG A 52 18.85 -12.22 14.92
N GLY A 53 17.83 -11.51 15.44
CA GLY A 53 16.46 -11.97 15.38
C GLY A 53 16.23 -12.43 13.94
N ARG A 54 15.65 -13.63 13.78
CA ARG A 54 15.20 -14.14 12.49
C ARG A 54 14.22 -13.11 11.92
N GLY A 55 14.75 -12.11 11.25
CA GLY A 55 13.97 -11.16 10.49
C GLY A 55 13.20 -12.02 9.51
N ARG A 56 11.88 -12.07 9.69
CA ARG A 56 10.94 -12.61 8.70
C ARG A 56 11.46 -12.15 7.36
N ALA A 57 11.94 -13.09 6.54
CA ALA A 57 12.57 -12.77 5.27
C ALA A 57 11.64 -11.81 4.54
N VAL A 58 12.06 -10.54 4.41
CA VAL A 58 11.28 -9.52 3.75
C VAL A 58 11.09 -10.05 2.35
N ARG A 59 9.88 -10.56 2.07
CA ARG A 59 9.52 -11.05 0.74
C ARG A 59 9.77 -9.87 -0.19
N SER A 60 10.82 -9.96 -0.99
CA SER A 60 11.13 -8.90 -1.96
C SER A 60 10.03 -8.95 -3.01
N VAL A 61 9.02 -8.09 -2.85
CA VAL A 61 7.93 -8.01 -3.80
C VAL A 61 8.43 -7.23 -5.01
N ARG A 62 8.40 -7.87 -6.18
CA ARG A 62 8.82 -7.28 -7.44
C ARG A 62 7.66 -6.44 -7.98
N TYR A 63 7.94 -5.18 -8.32
CA TYR A 63 6.98 -4.34 -9.04
C TYR A 63 6.62 -4.97 -10.39
N ILE A 64 5.34 -4.87 -10.75
CA ILE A 64 4.77 -5.27 -12.04
C ILE A 64 4.48 -4.02 -12.89
N SER A 65 4.22 -4.21 -14.17
CA SER A 65 3.79 -3.12 -15.05
C SER A 65 2.38 -2.62 -14.68
N GLU A 66 2.05 -1.41 -15.14
CA GLU A 66 0.73 -0.83 -14.93
C GLU A 66 -0.39 -1.65 -15.59
N ALA A 67 -0.16 -2.14 -16.81
CA ALA A 67 -1.10 -2.99 -17.54
C ALA A 67 -1.33 -4.34 -16.85
N GLU A 68 -0.28 -4.95 -16.29
CA GLU A 68 -0.42 -6.17 -15.49
C GLU A 68 -1.24 -5.92 -14.22
N MET A 69 -1.01 -4.79 -13.53
CA MET A 69 -1.79 -4.43 -12.35
C MET A 69 -3.28 -4.25 -12.69
N GLU A 70 -3.59 -3.50 -13.75
CA GLU A 70 -4.96 -3.31 -14.21
C GLU A 70 -5.63 -4.65 -14.56
N ALA A 71 -4.95 -5.50 -15.32
CA ALA A 71 -5.46 -6.79 -15.75
C ALA A 71 -5.74 -7.72 -14.56
N HIS A 72 -4.86 -7.77 -13.56
CA HIS A 72 -5.05 -8.59 -12.37
C HIS A 72 -6.23 -8.13 -11.53
N VAL A 73 -6.36 -6.83 -11.28
CA VAL A 73 -7.49 -6.27 -10.51
C VAL A 73 -8.80 -6.50 -11.25
N LEU A 74 -8.83 -6.25 -12.56
CA LEU A 74 -10.00 -6.49 -13.40
C LEU A 74 -10.42 -7.97 -13.40
N GLN A 75 -9.47 -8.89 -13.55
CA GLN A 75 -9.76 -10.31 -13.49
C GLN A 75 -10.26 -10.74 -12.10
N ALA A 76 -9.68 -10.20 -11.02
CA ALA A 76 -10.12 -10.48 -9.66
C ALA A 76 -11.54 -9.96 -9.41
N ALA A 77 -11.86 -8.74 -9.86
CA ALA A 77 -13.20 -8.17 -9.77
C ALA A 77 -14.23 -9.02 -10.52
N ARG A 78 -13.90 -9.50 -11.74
CA ARG A 78 -14.77 -10.43 -12.48
C ARG A 78 -15.02 -11.75 -11.73
N ARG A 79 -13.99 -12.31 -11.08
CA ARG A 79 -14.15 -13.53 -10.25
C ARG A 79 -15.01 -13.30 -9.02
N MET A 80 -15.11 -12.05 -8.56
CA MET A 80 -15.99 -11.62 -7.47
C MET A 80 -17.36 -11.15 -7.97
N GLU A 81 -17.70 -11.45 -9.23
CA GLU A 81 -19.02 -11.20 -9.83
C GLU A 81 -19.41 -9.71 -9.93
N PHE A 82 -18.42 -8.82 -10.01
CA PHE A 82 -18.68 -7.42 -10.37
C PHE A 82 -19.13 -7.32 -11.83
N ASP A 83 -20.03 -6.39 -12.10
CA ASP A 83 -20.44 -6.05 -13.47
C ASP A 83 -19.23 -5.62 -14.30
N GLU A 84 -19.26 -5.85 -15.61
CA GLU A 84 -18.11 -5.61 -16.50
C GLU A 84 -17.62 -4.15 -16.46
N ASP A 85 -18.52 -3.18 -16.42
CA ASP A 85 -18.16 -1.76 -16.32
C ASP A 85 -17.57 -1.42 -14.95
N GLN A 86 -18.09 -2.03 -13.88
CA GLN A 86 -17.54 -1.86 -12.54
C GLN A 86 -16.14 -2.48 -12.44
N ALA A 87 -15.95 -3.68 -12.98
CA ALA A 87 -14.68 -4.39 -13.02
C ALA A 87 -13.61 -3.59 -13.79
N ARG A 88 -13.98 -2.98 -14.93
CA ARG A 88 -13.11 -2.06 -15.68
C ARG A 88 -12.74 -0.83 -14.88
N MET A 89 -13.74 -0.21 -14.24
CA MET A 89 -13.53 0.96 -13.39
C MET A 89 -12.55 0.64 -12.24
N VAL A 90 -12.78 -0.43 -11.47
CA VAL A 90 -11.89 -0.78 -10.36
C VAL A 90 -10.50 -1.21 -10.83
N GLY A 91 -10.38 -1.87 -11.99
CA GLY A 91 -9.10 -2.16 -12.63
C GLY A 91 -8.29 -0.90 -12.90
N ALA A 92 -8.91 0.09 -13.56
CA ALA A 92 -8.29 1.37 -13.85
C ALA A 92 -7.95 2.16 -12.57
N CYS A 93 -8.82 2.16 -11.57
CA CYS A 93 -8.54 2.76 -10.25
C CYS A 93 -7.33 2.10 -9.57
N GLY A 94 -7.27 0.77 -9.56
CA GLY A 94 -6.15 0.02 -9.01
C GLY A 94 -4.81 0.38 -9.68
N ARG A 95 -4.80 0.45 -11.02
CA ARG A 95 -3.64 0.94 -11.78
C ARG A 95 -3.22 2.34 -11.37
N ASN A 96 -4.15 3.29 -11.31
CA ASN A 96 -3.86 4.69 -11.00
C ASN A 96 -3.36 4.87 -9.56
N ILE A 97 -3.89 4.12 -8.60
CA ILE A 97 -3.39 4.12 -7.21
C ILE A 97 -1.96 3.56 -7.15
N TYR A 98 -1.70 2.45 -7.84
CA TYR A 98 -0.39 1.82 -7.87
C TYR A 98 0.68 2.70 -8.56
N ALA A 99 0.34 3.25 -9.73
CA ALA A 99 1.24 4.06 -10.54
C ALA A 99 1.39 5.47 -9.97
N LEU A 100 0.29 6.22 -9.92
CA LEU A 100 0.29 7.66 -9.65
C LEU A 100 0.04 7.98 -8.17
N GLY A 101 -0.57 7.06 -7.43
CA GLY A 101 -1.03 7.29 -6.07
C GLY A 101 -2.21 8.25 -6.01
N CYS A 102 -3.10 8.18 -7.01
CA CYS A 102 -4.35 8.94 -7.03
C CYS A 102 -5.17 8.66 -5.76
N GLY A 103 -5.75 9.71 -5.19
CA GLY A 103 -6.77 9.58 -4.17
C GLY A 103 -8.13 9.37 -4.84
N TYR A 104 -8.90 8.41 -4.34
CA TYR A 104 -10.28 8.16 -4.77
C TYR A 104 -11.22 8.28 -3.57
N HIS A 105 -12.53 8.27 -3.83
CA HIS A 105 -13.53 8.23 -2.78
C HIS A 105 -13.30 6.99 -1.87
N PRO A 106 -13.55 7.08 -0.55
CA PRO A 106 -13.32 5.97 0.38
C PRO A 106 -13.98 4.65 -0.04
N THR A 107 -15.16 4.71 -0.65
CA THR A 107 -15.85 3.51 -1.18
C THR A 107 -15.00 2.73 -2.18
N THR A 108 -14.34 3.41 -3.12
CA THR A 108 -13.45 2.76 -4.09
C THR A 108 -12.24 2.14 -3.40
N HIS A 109 -11.75 2.79 -2.34
CA HIS A 109 -10.63 2.27 -1.55
C HIS A 109 -11.03 0.99 -0.81
N THR A 110 -12.18 0.98 -0.14
CA THR A 110 -12.74 -0.21 0.52
C THR A 110 -12.94 -1.37 -0.44
N ILE A 111 -13.54 -1.13 -1.62
CA ILE A 111 -13.72 -2.18 -2.64
C ILE A 111 -12.37 -2.76 -3.07
N LEU A 112 -11.36 -1.93 -3.29
CA LEU A 112 -10.03 -2.41 -3.67
C LEU A 112 -9.32 -3.15 -2.53
N GLU A 113 -9.54 -2.75 -1.27
CA GLU A 113 -9.05 -3.51 -0.11
C GLU A 113 -9.70 -4.89 -0.03
N GLU A 114 -11.02 -4.99 -0.21
CA GLU A 114 -11.75 -6.26 -0.24
C GLU A 114 -11.25 -7.18 -1.35
N ILE A 115 -11.07 -6.64 -2.57
CA ILE A 115 -10.48 -7.39 -3.69
C ILE A 115 -9.08 -7.88 -3.34
N CYS A 116 -8.24 -7.04 -2.72
CA CYS A 116 -6.88 -7.43 -2.33
C CYS A 116 -6.88 -8.49 -1.21
N GLU A 117 -7.83 -8.43 -0.28
CA GLU A 117 -7.97 -9.39 0.81
C GLU A 117 -8.39 -10.77 0.30
N ALA A 118 -9.35 -10.81 -0.62
CA ALA A 118 -9.75 -12.05 -1.28
C ALA A 118 -8.63 -12.69 -2.12
N ASN A 119 -7.58 -11.93 -2.46
CA ASN A 119 -6.45 -12.36 -3.28
C ASN A 119 -5.12 -12.23 -2.53
N GLU A 120 -5.08 -12.31 -1.19
CA GLU A 120 -3.87 -12.01 -0.39
C GLU A 120 -2.66 -12.94 -0.65
N ALA A 121 -2.90 -14.11 -1.25
CA ALA A 121 -1.85 -15.01 -1.69
C ALA A 121 -1.09 -14.48 -2.92
N GLU A 122 -1.70 -13.57 -3.69
CA GLU A 122 -1.15 -13.02 -4.91
C GLU A 122 -0.21 -11.84 -4.64
N ALA A 123 0.93 -11.83 -5.32
CA ALA A 123 1.95 -10.80 -5.12
C ALA A 123 1.44 -9.39 -5.51
N TRP A 124 0.61 -9.27 -6.55
CA TRP A 124 0.04 -7.99 -6.98
C TRP A 124 -0.92 -7.40 -5.94
N ALA A 125 -1.68 -8.24 -5.24
CA ALA A 125 -2.63 -7.81 -4.22
C ALA A 125 -1.89 -7.26 -2.99
N VAL A 126 -0.78 -7.90 -2.59
CA VAL A 126 0.09 -7.41 -1.52
C VAL A 126 0.69 -6.04 -1.88
N LEU A 127 1.11 -5.84 -3.13
CA LEU A 127 1.62 -4.55 -3.61
C LEU A 127 0.54 -3.46 -3.53
N LEU A 128 -0.63 -3.72 -4.13
CA LEU A 128 -1.71 -2.75 -4.20
C LEU A 128 -2.23 -2.38 -2.81
N ARG A 129 -2.41 -3.37 -1.92
CA ARG A 129 -2.78 -3.15 -0.51
C ARG A 129 -1.73 -2.31 0.25
N GLY A 130 -0.44 -2.50 -0.05
CA GLY A 130 0.62 -1.64 0.45
C GLY A 130 0.53 -0.19 -0.03
N CYS A 131 0.18 0.01 -1.31
CA CYS A 131 -0.05 1.35 -1.87
C CYS A 131 -1.28 2.03 -1.27
N LEU A 132 -2.38 1.29 -1.10
CA LEU A 132 -3.63 1.75 -0.49
C LEU A 132 -3.41 2.25 0.95
N ARG A 133 -2.56 1.55 1.71
CA ARG A 133 -2.22 1.87 3.11
C ARG A 133 -1.07 2.87 3.26
N GLY A 134 -0.48 3.31 2.15
CA GLY A 134 0.67 4.22 2.15
C GLY A 134 1.98 3.61 2.69
N THR A 135 2.06 2.28 2.83
CA THR A 135 3.26 1.58 3.32
C THR A 135 4.25 1.27 2.21
N MET A 136 3.83 1.37 0.93
CA MET A 136 4.70 1.25 -0.24
C MET A 136 4.84 2.55 -1.02
N SER A 137 6.07 2.85 -1.43
CA SER A 137 6.38 4.03 -2.23
C SER A 137 5.83 3.88 -3.66
N ARG A 138 4.91 4.77 -4.03
CA ARG A 138 4.29 4.86 -5.37
C ARG A 138 5.34 4.94 -6.49
N LEU A 139 4.98 4.44 -7.68
CA LEU A 139 5.79 4.53 -8.89
C LEU A 139 5.66 5.93 -9.50
N ARG A 140 6.20 6.96 -8.85
CA ARG A 140 6.19 8.33 -9.41
C ARG A 140 7.04 8.37 -10.70
N SER A 141 6.38 8.18 -11.84
CA SER A 141 6.84 8.10 -13.25
C SER A 141 7.20 6.70 -13.77
N GLU A 142 6.78 6.41 -15.01
CA GLU A 142 7.07 5.19 -15.77
C GLU A 142 8.59 4.94 -15.88
N ALA A 143 9.38 6.01 -16.03
CA ALA A 143 10.84 5.94 -16.00
C ALA A 143 11.38 5.45 -14.65
N THR A 144 10.80 5.92 -13.53
CA THR A 144 11.16 5.46 -12.18
C THR A 144 10.69 4.02 -11.94
N ALA A 145 9.55 3.63 -12.51
CA ALA A 145 9.06 2.26 -12.47
C ALA A 145 9.99 1.30 -13.22
N SER A 146 10.40 1.65 -14.44
CA SER A 146 11.37 0.89 -15.23
C SER A 146 12.70 0.78 -14.48
N ALA A 147 13.24 1.89 -13.99
CA ALA A 147 14.51 1.89 -13.24
C ALA A 147 14.46 0.99 -11.99
N ARG A 148 13.34 0.96 -11.27
CA ARG A 148 13.14 0.06 -10.12
C ARG A 148 12.99 -1.40 -10.54
N MET A 149 12.27 -1.67 -11.63
CA MET A 149 12.15 -3.02 -12.18
C MET A 149 13.51 -3.56 -12.64
N ASP A 150 14.32 -2.73 -13.29
CA ASP A 150 15.67 -3.07 -13.74
C ASP A 150 16.61 -3.30 -12.56
N ALA A 151 16.55 -2.44 -11.54
CA ALA A 151 17.30 -2.63 -10.29
C ALA A 151 16.91 -3.93 -9.58
N ALA A 152 15.61 -4.25 -9.52
CA ALA A 152 15.11 -5.50 -8.93
C ALA A 152 15.55 -6.73 -9.73
N ARG A 153 15.50 -6.67 -11.08
CA ARG A 153 16.00 -7.73 -11.97
C ARG A 153 17.50 -7.94 -11.79
N ALA A 154 18.29 -6.87 -11.74
CA ALA A 154 19.73 -6.93 -11.52
C ALA A 154 20.10 -7.48 -10.12
N ALA A 155 19.32 -7.12 -9.09
CA ALA A 155 19.51 -7.68 -7.75
C ALA A 155 19.17 -9.17 -7.69
N ALA A 156 18.07 -9.59 -8.34
CA ALA A 156 17.70 -11.01 -8.44
C ALA A 156 18.74 -11.82 -9.24
N ALA A 157 19.26 -11.26 -10.33
CA ALA A 157 20.34 -11.88 -11.11
C ALA A 157 21.60 -12.08 -10.28
N ARG A 158 22.05 -11.04 -9.54
CA ARG A 158 23.19 -11.15 -8.62
C ARG A 158 23.00 -12.22 -7.55
N ARG A 159 21.80 -12.37 -7.00
CA ARG A 159 21.50 -13.44 -6.03
C ARG A 159 21.61 -14.84 -6.63
N ARG A 160 21.24 -15.01 -7.90
CA ARG A 160 21.36 -16.30 -8.60
C ARG A 160 22.81 -16.67 -8.89
N SER A 161 23.64 -15.71 -9.30
CA SER A 161 25.08 -15.93 -9.53
C SER A 161 25.89 -16.06 -8.23
N SER A 162 25.35 -15.61 -7.10
CA SER A 162 25.94 -15.77 -5.77
C SER A 162 25.42 -17.01 -5.02
N ALA A 163 24.48 -17.77 -5.61
CA ALA A 163 23.96 -18.97 -4.99
C ALA A 163 25.03 -20.07 -5.07
N PRO A 164 25.42 -20.69 -3.93
CA PRO A 164 26.34 -21.81 -3.97
C PRO A 164 25.75 -22.94 -4.84
N PRO A 165 26.60 -23.68 -5.58
CA PRO A 165 26.12 -24.79 -6.40
C PRO A 165 25.29 -25.73 -5.53
N ARG A 166 24.12 -26.13 -6.03
CA ARG A 166 23.29 -27.12 -5.36
C ARG A 166 24.14 -28.40 -5.19
N PRO A 167 24.25 -28.97 -3.98
CA PRO A 167 24.99 -30.21 -3.80
C PRO A 167 24.22 -31.34 -4.47
N GLY A 168 24.84 -31.98 -5.47
CA GLY A 168 24.41 -33.27 -6.03
C GLY A 168 23.70 -33.18 -7.39
N GLY A 169 24.41 -33.63 -8.42
CA GLY A 169 23.95 -33.98 -9.76
C GLY A 169 25.06 -34.74 -10.46
#